data_AF-A0AAE0U0D5-F1
#
_entry.id   AF-A0AAE0U0D5-F1
#
_cell.length_a   1.000
_cell.length_b   1.000
_cell.length_c   1.000
_cell.angle_alpha   90.00
_cell.angle_beta   90.00
_cell.angle_gamma   90.00
#
_symmetry.space_group_name_H-M   'P 1'
#
loop_
_entity.id
_entity.type
_entity.pdbx_description
1 polymer ?
#
loop_
_entity_poly.entity_id
_entity_poly.type
_entity_poly.pdbx_seq_one_letter_code
_entity_poly.pdbx_strand_id
1 'polypeptide(L)'
;MEAVGEKDGKDGKDGKDGSSKGQEKDQAREHQDQRQRKKKRRITKPRVIVIGHDWDVFAEQNEKGPMSIPKAVTNGYMNPAWQKYNEGLTRLAATDDDDEDEDDPDDKKKNVVPVKIAKDCGHFIQKDDPELVAREVDGLLRYLGL
;
A
#
# COMPACT_ATOMS: atom_id res chain seq x y z
N MET A 1 79.51 6.88 46.77
CA MET A 1 78.53 7.60 45.92
C MET A 1 78.26 6.72 44.73
N GLU A 2 76.98 6.48 44.51
CA GLU A 2 76.35 5.38 43.77
C GLU A 2 76.45 5.52 42.26
N ALA A 3 76.40 4.39 41.54
CA ALA A 3 75.55 4.26 40.35
C ALA A 3 75.27 2.77 40.07
N VAL A 4 74.02 2.39 40.30
CA VAL A 4 73.36 1.12 39.98
C VAL A 4 72.88 1.18 38.52
N GLY A 5 72.84 0.02 37.85
CA GLY A 5 72.59 -0.11 36.40
C GLY A 5 71.12 -0.08 35.97
N GLU A 6 70.80 -0.93 34.97
CA GLU A 6 69.48 -1.19 34.33
C GLU A 6 69.24 -0.35 33.04
N LYS A 7 68.71 -0.81 31.88
CA LYS A 7 67.85 -1.95 31.49
C LYS A 7 67.83 -2.12 29.94
N ASP A 8 67.58 -3.35 29.49
CA ASP A 8 67.07 -3.71 28.16
C ASP A 8 65.60 -3.29 27.94
N GLY A 9 65.14 -3.15 26.69
CA GLY A 9 63.71 -3.37 26.37
C GLY A 9 63.07 -2.60 25.19
N LYS A 10 63.01 -3.26 24.02
CA LYS A 10 61.89 -3.42 23.06
C LYS A 10 60.92 -2.28 22.68
N ASP A 11 60.84 -2.07 21.35
CA ASP A 11 59.68 -2.00 20.45
C ASP A 11 58.31 -1.52 20.96
N GLY A 12 57.77 -0.48 20.30
CA GLY A 12 56.37 -0.07 20.40
C GLY A 12 55.88 0.60 19.12
N LYS A 13 55.08 -0.11 18.34
CA LYS A 13 54.38 0.32 17.12
C LYS A 13 52.92 0.68 17.47
N ASP A 14 52.32 1.51 16.62
CA ASP A 14 50.89 1.60 16.31
C ASP A 14 49.96 2.49 17.18
N GLY A 15 49.48 3.57 16.54
CA GLY A 15 48.26 4.34 16.85
C GLY A 15 48.11 5.38 15.74
N LYS A 16 46.98 5.63 15.07
CA LYS A 16 45.56 5.40 15.33
C LYS A 16 44.84 5.47 13.98
N ASP A 17 44.06 4.46 13.60
CA ASP A 17 43.07 4.56 12.51
C ASP A 17 41.74 3.93 12.96
N GLY A 18 41.14 4.54 13.99
CA GLY A 18 39.89 4.05 14.59
C GLY A 18 38.65 4.93 14.33
N SER A 19 38.82 6.15 13.83
CA SER A 19 37.73 7.15 13.85
C SER A 19 36.78 7.10 12.65
N SER A 20 37.23 6.60 11.50
CA SER A 20 36.43 6.63 10.26
C SER A 20 35.38 5.50 10.18
N LYS A 21 35.68 4.33 10.75
CA LYS A 21 34.81 3.14 10.67
C LYS A 21 33.53 3.22 11.50
N GLY A 22 33.46 4.14 12.48
CA GLY A 22 32.26 4.35 13.28
C GLY A 22 31.18 5.11 12.52
N GLN A 23 31.56 6.22 11.86
CA GLN A 23 30.63 7.10 11.15
C GLN A 23 29.99 6.41 9.93
N GLU A 24 30.73 5.55 9.24
CA GLU A 24 30.24 4.82 8.06
C GLU A 24 29.21 3.73 8.43
N LYS A 25 29.34 3.12 9.62
CA LYS A 25 28.37 2.13 10.13
C LYS A 25 27.09 2.78 10.64
N ASP A 26 27.20 3.94 11.26
CA ASP A 26 26.03 4.69 11.74
C ASP A 26 25.22 5.22 10.55
N GLN A 27 25.88 5.75 9.51
CA GLN A 27 25.22 6.16 8.27
C GLN A 27 24.56 4.99 7.53
N ALA A 28 25.22 3.82 7.46
CA ALA A 28 24.64 2.63 6.84
C ALA A 28 23.42 2.08 7.60
N ARG A 29 23.42 2.19 8.92
CA ARG A 29 22.31 1.79 9.80
C ARG A 29 21.12 2.75 9.66
N GLU A 30 21.39 4.05 9.57
CA GLU A 30 20.39 5.08 9.34
C GLU A 30 19.76 4.97 7.93
N HIS A 31 20.57 4.69 6.91
CA HIS A 31 20.08 4.38 5.55
C HIS A 31 19.29 3.06 5.48
N GLN A 32 19.65 2.05 6.29
CA GLN A 32 18.88 0.81 6.40
C GLN A 32 17.57 1.02 7.16
N ASP A 33 17.54 1.83 8.22
CA ASP A 33 16.31 2.21 8.92
C ASP A 33 15.38 3.03 8.04
N GLN A 34 15.91 3.97 7.24
CA GLN A 34 15.15 4.71 6.23
C GLN A 34 14.63 3.78 5.10
N ARG A 35 15.41 2.80 4.66
CA ARG A 35 14.96 1.78 3.68
C ARG A 35 13.91 0.83 4.25
N GLN A 36 14.00 0.47 5.53
CA GLN A 36 12.99 -0.35 6.21
C GLN A 36 11.72 0.45 6.54
N ARG A 37 11.80 1.78 6.64
CA ARG A 37 10.64 2.70 6.69
C ARG A 37 9.87 2.80 5.37
N LYS A 38 10.41 2.32 4.24
CA LYS A 38 9.63 1.99 3.02
C LYS A 38 8.72 0.76 3.22
N LYS A 39 8.24 0.55 4.45
CA LYS A 39 7.10 -0.31 4.80
C LYS A 39 5.97 0.05 3.84
N LYS A 40 5.39 -0.97 3.20
CA LYS A 40 4.08 -0.91 2.52
C LYS A 40 3.21 0.14 3.20
N ARG A 41 3.05 1.31 2.58
CA ARG A 41 2.19 2.37 3.09
C ARG A 41 0.80 1.75 3.16
N ARG A 42 0.30 1.58 4.38
CA ARG A 42 -1.05 1.08 4.63
C ARG A 42 -1.96 2.27 4.40
N ILE A 43 -3.01 2.12 3.59
CA ILE A 43 -4.12 3.09 3.55
C ILE A 43 -4.58 3.25 5.00
N THR A 44 -4.43 4.44 5.56
CA THR A 44 -4.63 4.67 6.99
C THR A 44 -6.11 4.95 7.30
N LYS A 45 -6.87 5.55 6.35
CA LYS A 45 -8.30 5.94 6.55
C LYS A 45 -9.14 6.01 5.26
N PRO A 46 -9.61 4.90 4.65
CA PRO A 46 -10.38 4.99 3.41
C PRO A 46 -11.67 5.78 3.62
N ARG A 47 -11.82 6.93 2.93
CA ARG A 47 -13.06 7.73 2.94
C ARG A 47 -14.17 7.08 2.13
N VAL A 48 -13.78 6.26 1.15
CA VAL A 48 -14.67 5.57 0.23
C VAL A 48 -14.13 4.16 0.02
N ILE A 49 -15.03 3.18 -0.03
CA ILE A 49 -14.74 1.80 -0.43
C ILE A 49 -15.44 1.58 -1.77
N VAL A 50 -14.68 1.21 -2.80
CA VAL A 50 -15.23 0.94 -4.13
C VAL A 50 -15.29 -0.56 -4.35
N ILE A 51 -16.49 -1.08 -4.55
CA ILE A 51 -16.75 -2.51 -4.80
C ILE A 51 -17.44 -2.64 -6.16
N GLY A 52 -16.79 -3.35 -7.08
CA GLY A 52 -17.34 -3.74 -8.37
C GLY A 52 -18.00 -5.12 -8.32
N HIS A 53 -18.86 -5.39 -9.31
CA HIS A 53 -19.51 -6.68 -9.49
C HIS A 53 -18.61 -7.70 -10.17
N ASP A 54 -18.98 -8.97 -10.05
CA ASP A 54 -18.43 -10.08 -10.82
C ASP A 54 -18.93 -10.00 -12.27
N TRP A 55 -18.00 -9.97 -13.22
CA TRP A 55 -18.29 -9.77 -14.64
C TRP A 55 -19.18 -10.87 -15.21
N ASP A 56 -18.93 -12.13 -14.84
CA ASP A 56 -19.62 -13.28 -15.40
C ASP A 56 -21.05 -13.35 -14.85
N VAL A 57 -21.21 -13.14 -13.54
CA VAL A 57 -22.53 -13.09 -12.90
C VAL A 57 -23.34 -11.90 -13.42
N PHE A 58 -22.74 -10.72 -13.55
CA PHE A 58 -23.42 -9.56 -14.11
C PHE A 58 -23.86 -9.78 -15.55
N ALA A 59 -23.00 -10.38 -16.39
CA ALA A 59 -23.34 -10.71 -17.78
C ALA A 59 -24.47 -11.75 -17.85
N GLU A 60 -24.44 -12.79 -17.00
CA GLU A 60 -25.50 -13.80 -16.93
C GLU A 60 -26.84 -13.22 -16.47
N GLN A 61 -26.83 -12.35 -15.46
CA GLN A 61 -28.06 -11.69 -15.00
C GLN A 61 -28.63 -10.73 -16.06
N ASN A 62 -27.79 -10.06 -16.85
CA ASN A 62 -28.24 -9.20 -17.95
C ASN A 62 -28.88 -10.01 -19.09
N GLU A 63 -28.30 -11.17 -19.41
CA GLU A 63 -28.82 -12.10 -20.41
C GLU A 63 -30.15 -12.73 -20.00
N LYS A 64 -30.29 -13.11 -18.73
CA LYS A 64 -31.54 -13.68 -18.17
C LYS A 64 -32.56 -12.61 -17.76
N GLY A 65 -32.14 -11.34 -17.74
CA GLY A 65 -32.95 -10.21 -17.32
C GLY A 65 -34.02 -9.82 -18.35
N PRO A 66 -34.86 -8.83 -18.02
CA PRO A 66 -35.99 -8.42 -18.85
C PRO A 66 -35.58 -7.83 -20.21
N MET A 67 -34.33 -7.34 -20.32
CA MET A 67 -33.79 -6.80 -21.56
C MET A 67 -33.06 -7.86 -22.41
N SER A 68 -32.85 -9.06 -21.86
CA SER A 68 -32.16 -10.18 -22.50
C SER A 68 -30.87 -9.79 -23.25
N ILE A 69 -30.03 -8.99 -22.61
CA ILE A 69 -28.82 -8.44 -23.23
C ILE A 69 -27.79 -9.56 -23.37
N PRO A 70 -27.31 -9.88 -24.59
CA PRO A 70 -26.34 -10.95 -24.77
C PRO A 70 -25.04 -10.70 -23.99
N LYS A 71 -24.48 -11.74 -23.38
CA LYS A 71 -23.22 -11.66 -22.61
C LYS A 71 -22.08 -10.98 -23.37
N ALA A 72 -21.98 -11.23 -24.68
CA ALA A 72 -20.98 -10.60 -25.54
C ALA A 72 -21.09 -9.07 -25.57
N VAL A 73 -22.31 -8.52 -25.54
CA VAL A 73 -22.56 -7.08 -25.48
C VAL A 73 -22.17 -6.53 -24.11
N THR A 74 -22.58 -7.20 -23.03
CA THR A 74 -22.21 -6.80 -21.66
C THR A 74 -20.70 -6.79 -21.46
N ASN A 75 -20.01 -7.87 -21.86
CA ASN A 75 -18.56 -7.99 -21.73
C ASN A 75 -17.78 -7.06 -22.68
N GLY A 76 -18.32 -6.78 -23.87
CA GLY A 76 -17.69 -5.90 -24.84
C GLY A 76 -17.80 -4.41 -24.50
N TYR A 77 -18.91 -3.99 -23.86
CA TYR A 77 -19.23 -2.56 -23.71
C TYR A 77 -19.52 -2.13 -22.27
N MET A 78 -20.33 -2.89 -21.52
CA MET A 78 -20.80 -2.45 -20.19
C MET A 78 -19.74 -2.69 -19.12
N ASN A 79 -19.22 -3.92 -19.04
CA ASN A 79 -18.24 -4.31 -18.04
C ASN A 79 -16.95 -3.47 -18.10
N PRO A 80 -16.36 -3.20 -19.30
CA PRO A 80 -15.21 -2.30 -19.40
C PRO A 80 -15.52 -0.86 -18.98
N ALA A 81 -16.74 -0.36 -19.25
CA ALA A 81 -17.14 0.98 -18.83
C ALA A 81 -17.28 1.08 -17.30
N TRP A 82 -17.92 0.08 -16.67
CA TRP A 82 -18.05 -0.02 -15.22
C TRP A 82 -16.68 -0.14 -14.52
N GLN A 83 -15.79 -0.98 -15.05
CA GLN A 83 -14.43 -1.12 -14.53
C GLN A 83 -13.69 0.22 -14.51
N LYS A 84 -13.69 0.94 -15.64
CA LYS A 84 -13.05 2.27 -15.74
C LYS A 84 -13.67 3.30 -14.80
N TYR A 85 -14.99 3.26 -14.65
CA TYR A 85 -15.70 4.11 -13.70
C TYR A 85 -15.26 3.83 -12.26
N ASN A 86 -15.25 2.56 -11.85
CA ASN A 86 -14.82 2.15 -10.52
C ASN A 86 -13.34 2.50 -10.26
N GLU A 87 -12.46 2.27 -11.22
CA GLU A 87 -11.06 2.69 -11.15
C GLU A 87 -10.94 4.22 -11.00
N GLY A 88 -11.80 4.99 -11.67
CA GLY A 88 -11.90 6.44 -11.46
C GLY A 88 -12.28 6.82 -10.02
N LEU A 89 -13.28 6.15 -9.45
CA LEU A 89 -13.74 6.39 -8.07
C LEU A 89 -12.67 6.09 -7.02
N THR A 90 -11.78 5.13 -7.27
CA THR A 90 -10.71 4.81 -6.32
C THR A 90 -9.72 5.95 -6.08
N ARG A 91 -9.66 6.94 -6.99
CA ARG A 91 -8.87 8.16 -6.79
C ARG A 91 -9.45 9.05 -5.67
N LEU A 92 -10.76 8.94 -5.42
CA LEU A 92 -11.42 9.61 -4.29
C LEU A 92 -11.23 8.87 -2.96
N ALA A 93 -10.77 7.61 -3.02
CA ALA A 93 -10.48 6.81 -1.84
C ALA A 93 -9.08 7.08 -1.26
N ALA A 94 -8.24 7.86 -1.96
CA ALA A 94 -6.96 8.36 -1.47
C ALA A 94 -7.16 9.32 -0.29
N THR A 95 -6.28 9.25 0.70
CA THR A 95 -6.40 9.91 2.00
C THR A 95 -5.37 11.01 2.19
N ASP A 96 -5.73 12.05 2.93
CA ASP A 96 -4.96 13.26 3.27
C ASP A 96 -3.57 13.05 3.93
N ASP A 97 -3.00 11.84 4.01
CA ASP A 97 -1.56 11.64 4.35
C ASP A 97 -0.65 11.99 3.13
N ASP A 98 -1.08 12.96 2.33
CA ASP A 98 -0.32 13.67 1.30
C ASP A 98 0.47 14.84 1.93
N ASP A 99 0.72 14.81 3.25
CA ASP A 99 1.60 15.74 3.93
C ASP A 99 3.07 15.30 3.78
N GLU A 100 3.83 16.18 3.10
CA GLU A 100 5.25 16.53 3.33
C GLU A 100 6.39 15.69 2.71
N ASP A 101 6.26 15.15 1.49
CA ASP A 101 7.45 14.85 0.67
C ASP A 101 7.12 15.14 -0.81
N GLU A 102 7.11 16.42 -1.16
CA GLU A 102 6.72 16.96 -2.47
C GLU A 102 7.81 16.79 -3.57
N ASP A 103 8.86 16.01 -3.32
CA ASP A 103 10.04 15.92 -4.19
C ASP A 103 10.06 14.72 -5.17
N ASP A 104 9.05 13.83 -5.17
CA ASP A 104 8.96 12.72 -6.14
C ASP A 104 7.71 12.81 -7.04
N PRO A 105 7.84 13.32 -8.29
CA PRO A 105 6.72 13.44 -9.21
C PRO A 105 6.10 12.11 -9.65
N ASP A 106 6.74 10.96 -9.39
CA ASP A 106 6.19 9.62 -9.63
C ASP A 106 5.34 9.06 -8.46
N ASP A 107 5.22 9.77 -7.33
CA ASP A 107 4.55 9.25 -6.11
C ASP A 107 3.00 9.33 -6.14
N LYS A 108 2.42 10.13 -7.04
CA LYS A 108 0.96 10.31 -7.15
C LYS A 108 0.17 9.03 -7.46
N LYS A 109 0.83 7.97 -7.93
CA LYS A 109 0.19 6.67 -8.22
C LYS A 109 0.12 5.73 -7.00
N LYS A 110 0.79 6.04 -5.89
CA LYS A 110 0.91 5.10 -4.75
C LYS A 110 -0.29 5.11 -3.80
N ASN A 111 -1.19 6.09 -3.90
CA ASN A 111 -2.36 6.25 -3.02
C ASN A 111 -3.68 5.72 -3.61
N VAL A 112 -3.64 4.98 -4.72
CA VAL A 112 -4.84 4.44 -5.37
C VAL A 112 -5.18 3.05 -4.81
N VAL A 113 -6.35 2.93 -4.18
CA VAL A 113 -6.87 1.64 -3.69
C VAL A 113 -7.40 0.84 -4.89
N PRO A 114 -7.03 -0.43 -5.11
CA PRO A 114 -7.63 -1.21 -6.19
C PRO A 114 -9.13 -1.44 -5.93
N VAL A 115 -9.91 -1.54 -7.01
CA VAL A 115 -11.33 -1.90 -6.94
C VAL A 115 -11.46 -3.30 -6.35
N LYS A 116 -12.24 -3.45 -5.28
CA LYS A 116 -12.60 -4.78 -4.75
C LYS A 116 -13.67 -5.38 -5.66
N ILE A 117 -13.55 -6.65 -6.04
CA ILE A 117 -14.60 -7.34 -6.80
C ILE A 117 -15.40 -8.21 -5.83
N ALA A 118 -16.71 -7.97 -5.78
CA ALA A 118 -17.67 -8.81 -5.06
C ALA A 118 -17.91 -10.08 -5.89
N LYS A 119 -17.21 -11.14 -5.52
CA LYS A 119 -17.33 -12.44 -6.18
C LYS A 119 -18.77 -12.92 -6.10
N ASP A 120 -19.23 -13.57 -7.18
CA ASP A 120 -20.56 -14.17 -7.26
C ASP A 120 -21.73 -13.15 -7.16
N CYS A 121 -21.44 -11.84 -7.24
CA CYS A 121 -22.42 -10.75 -7.16
C CYS A 121 -22.55 -10.02 -8.50
N GLY A 122 -23.79 -9.74 -8.94
CA GLY A 122 -24.09 -9.06 -10.19
C GLY A 122 -24.64 -7.64 -9.97
N HIS A 123 -25.88 -7.39 -10.39
CA HIS A 123 -26.49 -6.06 -10.45
C HIS A 123 -26.60 -5.36 -9.10
N PHE A 124 -26.86 -6.12 -8.04
CA PHE A 124 -27.17 -5.57 -6.73
C PHE A 124 -26.37 -6.31 -5.66
N ILE A 125 -25.14 -5.88 -5.43
CA ILE A 125 -24.23 -6.49 -4.44
C ILE A 125 -24.89 -6.56 -3.06
N GLN A 126 -25.64 -5.54 -2.64
CA GLN A 126 -26.35 -5.55 -1.35
C GLN A 126 -27.47 -6.58 -1.24
N LYS A 127 -27.98 -7.08 -2.38
CA LYS A 127 -28.96 -8.15 -2.43
C LYS A 127 -28.26 -9.51 -2.53
N ASP A 128 -27.22 -9.58 -3.36
CA ASP A 128 -26.50 -10.83 -3.66
C ASP A 128 -25.60 -11.25 -2.48
N ASP A 129 -24.94 -10.30 -1.82
CA ASP A 129 -24.13 -10.50 -0.61
C ASP A 129 -24.32 -9.34 0.40
N PRO A 130 -25.42 -9.36 1.19
CA PRO A 130 -25.64 -8.36 2.23
C PRO A 130 -24.59 -8.40 3.35
N GLU A 131 -23.93 -9.55 3.59
CA GLU A 131 -22.91 -9.69 4.63
C GLU A 131 -21.62 -8.98 4.27
N LEU A 132 -21.19 -9.05 3.01
CA LEU A 132 -20.06 -8.27 2.49
C LEU A 132 -20.31 -6.78 2.70
N VAL A 133 -21.49 -6.29 2.32
CA VAL A 133 -21.85 -4.88 2.49
C VAL A 133 -21.83 -4.49 3.97
N ALA A 134 -22.46 -5.28 4.84
CA ALA A 134 -22.46 -5.02 6.28
C ALA A 134 -21.04 -4.99 6.87
N ARG A 135 -20.17 -5.92 6.46
CA ARG A 135 -18.78 -6.01 6.93
C ARG A 135 -17.93 -4.82 6.52
N GLU A 136 -18.07 -4.37 5.28
CA GLU A 136 -17.31 -3.21 4.76
C GLU A 136 -17.81 -1.91 5.40
N VAL A 137 -19.12 -1.79 5.65
CA VAL A 137 -19.70 -0.66 6.39
C VAL A 137 -19.28 -0.67 7.86
N ASP A 138 -19.35 -1.80 8.57
CA ASP A 138 -18.86 -1.94 9.95
C ASP A 138 -17.37 -1.61 10.04
N GLY A 139 -16.56 -2.08 9.09
CA GLY A 139 -15.16 -1.70 8.96
C GLY A 139 -14.99 -0.19 8.87
N LEU A 140 -15.71 0.47 7.96
CA LEU A 140 -15.68 1.91 7.78
C LEU A 140 -16.08 2.68 9.05
N LEU A 141 -17.16 2.26 9.71
CA LEU A 141 -17.66 2.89 10.94
C LEU A 141 -16.64 2.77 12.09
N ARG A 142 -16.06 1.59 12.30
CA ARG A 142 -14.99 1.38 13.29
C ARG A 142 -13.77 2.26 13.02
N TYR A 143 -13.40 2.45 11.75
CA TYR A 143 -12.33 3.37 11.38
C TYR A 143 -12.66 4.83 11.71
N LEU A 144 -13.94 5.22 11.68
CA LEU A 144 -14.42 6.54 12.07
C LEU A 144 -14.63 6.68 13.60
N GLY A 145 -14.48 5.60 14.37
CA GLY A 145 -14.73 5.59 15.82
C GLY A 145 -16.22 5.60 16.17
N LEU A 146 -17.07 5.12 15.25
CA LEU A 146 -18.52 4.95 15.43
C LEU A 146 -18.89 3.49 15.76
#